data_AF-A0A5M3WLE4-F1
#
_entry.id   AF-A0A5M3WLE4-F1
#
_cell.length_a   1.000
_cell.length_b   1.000
_cell.length_c   1.000
_cell.angle_alpha   90.00
_cell.angle_beta   90.00
_cell.angle_gamma   90.00
#
_symmetry.space_group_name_H-M   'P 1'
#
loop_
_entity.id
_entity.type
_entity.pdbx_description
1 polymer ?
#
loop_
_entity_poly.entity_id
_entity_poly.type
_entity_poly.pdbx_seq_one_letter_code
_entity_poly.pdbx_strand_id
1 'polypeptide(L)'
;MEERMAEPVRARRLTDAGGQALQRLVRRGNHDQDSNEPRRILSLGEAKWGEVMGHGHLQRLARARDLLAVKGFDTRDTVLACRSRAGFTEELRVDVRTGVALIGLDQLYPGRC
;
A
#
# COMPACT_ATOMS: atom_id res chain seq x y z
N MET A 1 -27.75 11.09 -14.22
CA MET A 1 -26.77 11.18 -13.13
C MET A 1 -25.99 9.88 -13.17
N GLU A 2 -24.93 9.83 -13.99
CA GLU A 2 -24.22 8.60 -14.29
C GLU A 2 -23.20 8.27 -13.18
N GLU A 3 -23.52 7.21 -12.45
CA GLU A 3 -22.66 6.54 -11.51
C GLU A 3 -21.49 5.91 -12.29
N ARG A 4 -20.36 6.62 -12.33
CA ARG A 4 -19.12 6.12 -12.92
C ARG A 4 -18.60 4.96 -12.07
N MET A 5 -18.99 3.75 -12.46
CA MET A 5 -18.47 2.48 -11.96
C MET A 5 -16.95 2.48 -12.06
N ALA A 6 -16.27 2.56 -10.91
CA ALA A 6 -14.82 2.47 -10.83
C ALA A 6 -14.36 1.10 -11.37
N GLU A 7 -13.57 1.10 -12.43
CA GLU A 7 -12.96 -0.11 -12.98
C GLU A 7 -12.21 -0.92 -11.91
N PRO A 8 -12.21 -2.26 -11.99
CA PRO A 8 -11.58 -3.10 -10.98
C PRO A 8 -10.07 -2.84 -10.94
N VAL A 9 -9.61 -2.37 -9.79
CA VAL A 9 -8.20 -2.13 -9.49
C VAL A 9 -7.42 -3.44 -9.60
N ARG A 10 -6.67 -3.62 -10.70
CA ARG A 10 -5.77 -4.77 -10.86
C ARG A 10 -4.62 -4.70 -9.84
N ALA A 11 -4.71 -5.50 -8.78
CA ALA A 11 -3.59 -5.78 -7.88
C ALA A 11 -2.52 -6.59 -8.64
N ARG A 12 -1.30 -6.05 -8.76
CA ARG A 12 -0.16 -6.80 -9.32
C ARG A 12 0.73 -7.28 -8.18
N ARG A 13 0.82 -8.60 -8.00
CA ARG A 13 1.73 -9.24 -7.04
C ARG A 13 3.17 -8.92 -7.46
N LEU A 14 3.93 -8.26 -6.58
CA LEU A 14 5.37 -8.07 -6.71
C LEU A 14 6.03 -8.94 -5.65
N THR A 15 6.83 -9.91 -6.07
CA THR A 15 7.66 -10.72 -5.18
C THR A 15 8.96 -9.97 -4.88
N ASP A 16 9.43 -9.99 -3.62
CA ASP A 16 10.80 -9.60 -3.33
C ASP A 16 11.78 -10.73 -3.71
N ALA A 17 13.09 -10.45 -3.66
CA ALA A 17 14.13 -11.41 -4.03
C ALA A 17 14.18 -12.65 -3.11
N GLY A 18 13.48 -12.62 -1.96
CA GLY A 18 13.42 -13.73 -1.00
C GLY A 18 12.23 -14.67 -1.21
N GLY A 19 11.41 -14.47 -2.26
CA GLY A 19 10.25 -15.32 -2.54
C GLY A 19 9.13 -15.20 -1.51
N GLN A 20 9.21 -14.27 -0.56
CA GLN A 20 8.15 -14.04 0.40
C GLN A 20 6.98 -13.36 -0.31
N ALA A 21 5.80 -13.97 -0.24
CA ALA A 21 4.58 -13.45 -0.82
C ALA A 21 4.08 -12.22 -0.06
N LEU A 22 4.71 -11.07 -0.32
CA LEU A 22 4.14 -9.78 0.02
C LEU A 22 2.95 -9.55 -0.91
N GLN A 23 1.72 -9.54 -0.36
CA GLN A 23 0.58 -9.01 -1.11
C GLN A 23 0.74 -7.50 -1.19
N ARG A 24 1.62 -7.05 -2.08
CA ARG A 24 1.90 -5.65 -2.31
C ARG A 24 0.81 -5.05 -3.18
N LEU A 25 -0.18 -4.41 -2.57
CA LEU A 25 -1.25 -3.75 -3.30
C LEU A 25 -0.70 -2.44 -3.86
N VAL A 26 -0.47 -2.40 -5.17
CA VAL A 26 -0.14 -1.20 -5.92
C VAL A 26 -1.42 -0.71 -6.59
N ARG A 27 -1.97 0.42 -6.14
CA ARG A 27 -3.05 1.10 -6.87
C ARG A 27 -2.45 2.07 -7.88
N ARG A 28 -2.76 1.89 -9.17
CA ARG A 28 -2.45 2.86 -10.22
C ARG A 28 -3.66 3.78 -10.42
N GLY A 29 -3.42 5.07 -10.64
CA GLY A 29 -4.48 5.97 -11.10
C GLY A 29 -4.91 5.64 -12.54
N ASN A 30 -6.16 5.95 -12.89
CA ASN A 30 -6.63 5.88 -14.27
C ASN A 30 -6.00 7.02 -15.08
N HIS A 31 -5.25 6.68 -16.13
CA HIS A 31 -4.76 7.65 -17.09
C HIS A 31 -4.76 7.03 -18.49
N ASP A 32 -5.05 7.87 -19.50
CA ASP A 32 -5.05 7.51 -20.91
C ASP A 32 -3.71 6.89 -21.31
N GLN A 33 -3.75 5.86 -22.16
CA GLN A 33 -2.58 5.04 -22.50
C GLN A 33 -1.51 5.79 -23.31
N ASP A 34 -1.78 7.02 -23.75
CA ASP A 34 -0.98 7.78 -24.72
C ASP A 34 -0.15 8.95 -24.14
N SER A 35 -0.27 9.22 -22.84
CA SER A 35 0.49 10.30 -22.20
C SER A 35 1.93 9.84 -21.87
N ASN A 36 2.95 10.59 -22.31
CA ASN A 36 4.36 10.42 -21.93
C ASN A 36 4.65 10.76 -20.45
N GLU A 37 3.63 10.76 -19.60
CA GLU A 37 3.74 11.12 -18.19
C GLU A 37 4.07 9.89 -17.31
N PRO A 38 4.92 10.07 -16.28
CA PRO A 38 5.25 9.01 -15.33
C PRO A 38 3.99 8.42 -14.70
N ARG A 39 3.87 7.08 -14.74
CA ARG A 39 2.69 6.39 -14.20
C ARG A 39 2.61 6.60 -12.69
N ARG A 40 1.52 7.19 -12.21
CA ARG A 40 1.34 7.48 -10.79
C ARG A 40 0.94 6.25 -9.96
N ILE A 41 1.62 6.08 -8.82
CA ILE A 41 1.26 5.12 -7.77
C ILE A 41 0.56 5.85 -6.63
N LEU A 42 -0.68 5.46 -6.35
CA LEU A 42 -1.50 6.13 -5.34
C LEU A 42 -1.30 5.54 -3.95
N SER A 43 -1.15 4.23 -3.87
CA SER A 43 -0.94 3.54 -2.60
C SER A 43 -0.11 2.30 -2.80
N LEU A 44 0.69 2.04 -1.78
CA LEU A 44 1.55 0.90 -1.65
C LEU A 44 1.33 0.27 -0.28
N GLY A 45 0.89 -0.99 -0.24
CA GLY A 45 0.65 -1.62 1.05
C GLY A 45 1.20 -3.01 1.22
N GLU A 46 1.26 -3.45 2.47
CA GLU A 46 1.56 -4.81 2.91
C GLU A 46 0.41 -5.32 3.79
N ALA A 47 0.15 -6.63 3.71
CA ALA A 47 -0.86 -7.30 4.51
C ALA A 47 -0.28 -8.54 5.20
N LYS A 48 -0.51 -8.66 6.51
CA LYS A 48 -0.10 -9.78 7.36
C LYS A 48 -1.27 -10.24 8.22
N TRP A 49 -1.42 -11.55 8.40
CA TRP A 49 -2.55 -12.11 9.16
C TRP A 49 -2.23 -12.36 10.63
N GLY A 50 -1.06 -12.90 10.94
CA GLY A 50 -0.68 -13.35 12.28
C GLY A 50 0.53 -12.62 12.88
N GLU A 51 0.91 -11.46 12.33
CA GLU A 51 2.15 -10.78 12.69
C GLU A 51 1.89 -9.33 13.11
N VAL A 52 2.43 -8.94 14.27
CA VAL A 52 2.41 -7.54 14.71
C VAL A 52 3.40 -6.76 13.85
N MET A 53 2.90 -5.79 13.08
CA MET A 53 3.74 -5.01 12.16
C MET A 53 4.35 -3.80 12.89
N GLY A 54 5.67 -3.65 12.80
CA GLY A 54 6.41 -2.46 13.27
C GLY A 54 7.18 -1.74 12.15
N HIS A 55 8.04 -0.77 12.52
CA HIS A 55 8.80 0.07 11.59
C HIS A 55 9.55 -0.65 10.48
N GLY A 56 10.10 -1.84 10.74
CA GLY A 56 10.82 -2.60 9.70
C GLY A 56 9.95 -2.92 8.48
N HIS A 57 8.65 -3.14 8.68
CA HIS A 57 7.70 -3.35 7.58
C HIS A 57 7.48 -2.05 6.78
N LEU A 58 7.33 -0.92 7.49
CA LEU A 58 7.19 0.38 6.87
C LEU A 58 8.43 0.78 6.07
N GLN A 59 9.63 0.53 6.62
CA GLN A 59 10.91 0.76 5.93
C GLN A 59 11.04 -0.07 4.66
N ARG A 60 10.61 -1.35 4.70
CA ARG A 60 10.55 -2.20 3.50
C ARG A 60 9.63 -1.61 2.44
N LEU A 61 8.44 -1.13 2.83
CA LEU A 61 7.52 -0.46 1.90
C LEU A 61 8.10 0.85 1.34
N ALA A 62 8.75 1.67 2.17
CA ALA A 62 9.39 2.92 1.75
C ALA A 62 10.51 2.67 0.74
N ARG A 63 11.44 1.74 1.04
CA ARG A 63 12.48 1.32 0.09
C ARG A 63 11.86 0.88 -1.24
N ALA A 64 10.76 0.16 -1.16
CA ALA A 64 10.13 -0.37 -2.33
C ALA A 64 9.40 0.72 -3.15
N ARG A 65 8.90 1.79 -2.53
CA ARG A 65 8.42 3.02 -3.19
C ARG A 65 9.57 3.70 -3.93
N ASP A 66 10.73 3.82 -3.31
CA ASP A 66 11.91 4.46 -3.92
C ASP A 66 12.38 3.67 -5.17
N LEU A 67 12.34 2.34 -5.11
CA LEU A 67 12.59 1.48 -6.28
C LEU A 67 11.58 1.67 -7.42
N LEU A 68 10.33 2.07 -7.12
CA LEU A 68 9.34 2.40 -8.15
C LEU A 68 9.63 3.78 -8.75
N ALA A 69 10.08 4.75 -7.94
CA ALA A 69 10.51 6.05 -8.45
C ALA A 69 11.65 5.92 -9.47
N VAL A 70 12.68 5.10 -9.16
CA VAL A 70 13.79 4.81 -10.08
C VAL A 70 13.32 4.17 -11.39
N LYS A 71 12.19 3.44 -11.37
CA LYS A 71 11.60 2.82 -12.56
C LYS A 71 10.70 3.76 -13.38
N GLY A 72 10.67 5.05 -13.05
CA GLY A 72 9.89 6.06 -13.77
C GLY A 72 8.41 6.15 -13.36
N PHE A 73 8.07 5.68 -12.16
CA PHE A 73 6.73 5.90 -11.60
C PHE A 73 6.70 7.19 -10.78
N ASP A 74 5.61 7.96 -10.85
CA ASP A 74 5.37 9.06 -9.90
C ASP A 74 4.90 8.47 -8.56
N THR A 75 5.71 8.64 -7.52
CA THR A 75 5.46 8.12 -6.17
C THR A 75 5.41 9.19 -5.08
N ARG A 76 5.42 10.48 -5.46
CA ARG A 76 5.49 11.61 -4.51
C ARG A 76 4.36 11.59 -3.49
N ASP A 77 3.15 11.27 -3.95
CA ASP A 77 1.93 11.25 -3.15
C ASP A 77 1.50 9.81 -2.77
N THR A 78 2.42 8.83 -2.82
CA THR A 78 2.09 7.43 -2.51
C THR A 78 1.86 7.21 -1.01
N VAL A 79 0.66 6.76 -0.65
CA VAL A 79 0.31 6.34 0.72
C VAL A 79 0.87 4.95 1.04
N LEU A 80 1.61 4.83 2.14
CA LEU A 80 2.10 3.52 2.62
C LEU A 80 1.06 2.89 3.55
N ALA A 81 0.54 1.71 3.21
CA ALA A 81 -0.57 1.09 3.92
C ALA A 81 -0.18 -0.26 4.56
N CYS A 82 -0.24 -0.37 5.88
CA CYS A 82 -0.02 -1.63 6.61
C CYS A 82 -1.35 -2.21 7.07
N ARG A 83 -1.60 -3.49 6.77
CA ARG A 83 -2.78 -4.24 7.23
C ARG A 83 -2.34 -5.38 8.11
N SER A 84 -2.82 -5.41 9.35
CA SER A 84 -2.57 -6.54 10.25
C SER A 84 -3.79 -6.89 11.09
N ARG A 85 -4.09 -8.19 11.18
CA ARG A 85 -5.05 -8.72 12.15
C ARG A 85 -4.45 -8.86 13.56
N ALA A 86 -3.14 -9.10 13.67
CA ALA A 86 -2.45 -9.18 14.96
C ALA A 86 -2.13 -7.80 15.54
N GLY A 87 -2.19 -6.74 14.72
CA GLY A 87 -2.04 -5.35 15.13
C GLY A 87 -0.69 -4.74 14.74
N PHE A 88 -0.36 -3.64 15.41
CA PHE A 88 0.81 -2.81 15.14
C PHE A 88 1.62 -2.57 16.41
N THR A 89 2.91 -2.29 16.27
CA THR A 89 3.73 -1.83 17.41
C THR A 89 3.36 -0.40 17.78
N GLU A 90 3.65 0.01 19.02
CA GLU A 90 3.25 1.33 19.50
C GLU A 90 4.00 2.45 18.78
N GLU A 91 5.28 2.23 18.51
CA GLU A 91 6.11 3.16 17.76
C GLU A 91 5.49 3.44 16.38
N LEU A 92 5.00 2.40 15.71
CA LEU A 92 4.39 2.54 14.39
C LEU A 92 3.07 3.32 14.44
N ARG A 93 2.30 3.21 15.55
CA ARG A 93 1.05 3.97 15.72
C ARG A 93 1.29 5.47 15.84
N VAL A 94 2.41 5.89 16.42
CA VAL A 94 2.77 7.31 16.54
C VAL A 94 3.01 7.95 15.17
N ASP A 95 3.50 7.18 14.20
CA ASP A 95 3.88 7.63 12.86
C ASP A 95 2.73 7.74 11.84
N VAL A 96 1.49 7.41 12.24
CA VAL A 96 0.30 7.50 11.35
C VAL A 96 0.12 8.90 10.73
N ARG A 97 0.68 9.94 11.35
CA ARG A 97 0.55 11.33 10.90
C ARG A 97 1.24 11.65 9.58
N THR A 98 2.13 10.81 9.05
CA THR A 98 3.01 11.16 7.92
C THR A 98 2.75 10.38 6.63
N GLY A 99 1.48 10.19 6.25
CA GLY A 99 1.12 9.49 5.00
C GLY A 99 1.19 7.95 5.11
N VAL A 100 1.02 7.45 6.34
CA VAL A 100 0.94 6.02 6.66
C VAL A 100 -0.48 5.67 7.05
N ALA A 101 -1.04 4.62 6.43
CA ALA A 101 -2.36 4.09 6.77
C ALA A 101 -2.20 2.76 7.50
N LEU A 102 -2.60 2.71 8.78
CA LEU A 102 -2.65 1.48 9.56
C LEU A 102 -4.09 0.97 9.63
N ILE A 103 -4.30 -0.23 9.12
CA ILE A 103 -5.63 -0.83 8.98
C ILE A 103 -5.65 -2.10 9.83
N GLY A 104 -6.27 -1.97 11.01
CA GLY A 104 -6.42 -3.03 11.99
C GLY A 104 -7.60 -3.96 11.70
N LEU A 105 -7.79 -4.97 12.56
CA LEU A 105 -8.84 -5.96 12.43
C LEU A 105 -10.25 -5.35 12.46
N ASP A 106 -10.46 -4.37 13.33
CA ASP A 106 -11.69 -3.59 13.50
C ASP A 106 -12.10 -2.87 12.20
N GLN A 107 -11.12 -2.34 11.45
CA GLN A 107 -11.35 -1.70 10.16
C GLN A 107 -11.52 -2.71 9.02
N LEU A 108 -10.89 -3.89 9.11
CA LEU A 108 -11.05 -4.96 8.13
C LEU A 108 -12.40 -5.69 8.26
N TYR A 109 -12.94 -5.77 9.47
CA TYR A 109 -14.19 -6.47 9.79
C TYR A 109 -15.08 -5.61 10.71
N PRO A 110 -15.68 -4.52 10.19
CA PRO A 110 -16.55 -3.66 10.98
C PRO A 110 -17.76 -4.47 11.50
N GLY A 111 -18.15 -4.23 12.76
CA GLY A 111 -19.27 -4.90 13.43
C GLY A 111 -18.90 -6.15 14.24
N ARG A 112 -17.61 -6.45 14.40
CA ARG A 112 -17.10 -7.42 15.39
C ARG A 112 -16.28 -6.71 16.47
N CYS A 113 -16.93 -5.82 17.23
CA CYS A 113 -16.40 -5.21 18.44
C CYS A 113 -17.54 -5.09 19.45
#